data_AF-A0A0R2NKS0-F1
#
_entry.id   AF-A0A0R2NKS0-F1
#
_cell.length_a   1.000
_cell.length_b   1.000
_cell.length_c   1.000
_cell.angle_alpha   90.00
_cell.angle_beta   90.00
_cell.angle_gamma   90.00
#
_symmetry.space_group_name_H-M   'P 1'
#
loop_
_entity.id
_entity.type
_entity.pdbx_description
1 polymer ?
#
loop_
_entity_poly.entity_id
_entity_poly.type
_entity_poly.pdbx_seq_one_letter_code
_entity_poly.pdbx_strand_id
1 'polypeptide(L)'
;MTIIIIGGIIFAGRKISFNGKINHVKNEYAQIYTDSNRSDLKDSVTDGKLTNLSHDVNALPSSHEKMDLQKEDTESKHMLSTKESYKKLFTKKQKLKEKVSPKQISKLKEKLKKRKLPNAFLNKYSAKLSSDFNTVKKAKSLSNKYNNIMNIYNIGGSVDTKTVDQLIKDLKKNKKSEKSDKQHGKLVKFRKKLVAEQKAQINAQALAEQQAANQAQAEAEQKAQEKAEKAAEKAAEKAQKEAEEQAELAAQSQQAADASANNSQQSANGDGSATSSDSNNNQYGGTGYSQSDNGNYNSQN
;
A
#
# COMPACT_ATOMS: atom_id res chain seq x y z
N MET A 1 -17.52 -20.05 45.30
CA MET A 1 -18.53 -20.37 46.33
C MET A 1 -19.65 -19.34 46.18
N THR A 2 -20.78 -19.78 45.63
CA THR A 2 -21.87 -18.90 45.17
C THR A 2 -22.98 -18.95 46.22
N ILE A 3 -23.21 -17.84 46.92
CA ILE A 3 -24.36 -17.73 47.82
C ILE A 3 -25.53 -17.20 46.99
N ILE A 4 -26.43 -18.10 46.61
CA ILE A 4 -27.76 -17.77 46.10
C ILE A 4 -28.63 -17.53 47.34
N ILE A 5 -28.96 -16.28 47.63
CA ILE A 5 -29.98 -15.97 48.64
C ILE A 5 -31.34 -16.11 47.95
N ILE A 6 -31.93 -17.29 48.08
CA ILE A 6 -33.35 -17.53 47.80
C ILE A 6 -34.12 -16.97 48.99
N GLY A 7 -34.55 -15.72 48.90
CA GLY A 7 -35.45 -15.11 49.88
C GLY A 7 -36.87 -15.60 49.67
N GLY A 8 -37.22 -16.74 50.27
CA GLY A 8 -38.60 -17.15 50.49
C GLY A 8 -39.28 -16.21 51.49
N ILE A 9 -40.43 -15.65 51.11
CA ILE A 9 -41.22 -14.76 51.96
C ILE A 9 -42.06 -15.62 52.91
N ILE A 10 -41.72 -15.59 54.20
CA ILE A 10 -42.58 -16.03 55.29
C ILE A 10 -43.71 -15.00 55.45
N PHE A 11 -44.95 -15.44 55.25
CA PHE A 11 -46.16 -14.63 55.34
C PHE A 11 -46.54 -14.40 56.82
N ALA A 12 -45.85 -13.49 57.50
CA ALA A 12 -46.30 -12.94 58.78
C ALA A 12 -47.15 -11.68 58.50
N GLY A 13 -48.43 -11.74 58.86
CA GLY A 13 -49.43 -10.70 58.59
C GLY A 13 -49.17 -9.37 59.30
N ARG A 14 -48.27 -8.55 58.77
CA ARG A 14 -48.29 -7.10 58.99
C ARG A 14 -49.26 -6.49 57.98
N LYS A 15 -50.38 -5.94 58.45
CA LYS A 15 -51.21 -5.03 57.65
C LYS A 15 -50.38 -3.78 57.33
N ILE A 16 -49.59 -3.84 56.28
CA ILE A 16 -48.97 -2.64 55.69
C ILE A 16 -50.14 -1.76 55.23
N SER A 17 -50.24 -0.56 55.78
CA SER A 17 -51.24 0.42 55.36
C SER A 17 -51.13 0.66 53.85
N PHE A 18 -52.23 1.05 53.21
CA PHE A 18 -52.25 1.36 51.78
C PHE A 18 -51.10 2.31 51.36
N ASN A 19 -50.88 3.37 52.15
CA ASN A 19 -49.77 4.30 51.96
C ASN A 19 -48.39 3.64 52.11
N GLY A 20 -48.25 2.68 53.03
CA GLY A 20 -47.02 1.89 53.18
C GLY A 20 -46.70 1.06 51.94
N LYS A 21 -47.71 0.45 51.30
CA LYS A 21 -47.52 -0.33 50.07
C LYS A 21 -47.13 0.57 48.89
N ILE A 22 -47.77 1.72 48.73
CA ILE A 22 -47.40 2.70 47.69
C ILE A 22 -45.95 3.16 47.86
N ASN A 23 -45.56 3.56 49.08
CA ASN A 23 -44.21 4.06 49.35
C ASN A 23 -43.14 2.98 49.13
N HIS A 24 -43.45 1.73 49.47
CA HIS A 24 -42.56 0.61 49.18
C HIS A 24 -42.32 0.46 47.67
N VAL A 25 -43.39 0.45 46.86
CA VAL A 25 -43.28 0.32 45.39
C VAL A 25 -42.55 1.53 44.78
N LYS A 26 -42.83 2.76 45.23
CA LYS A 26 -42.09 3.96 44.82
C LYS A 26 -40.59 3.86 45.11
N ASN A 27 -40.23 3.36 46.29
CA ASN A 27 -38.83 3.17 46.68
C ASN A 27 -38.13 2.11 45.83
N GLU A 28 -38.80 0.99 45.53
CA GLU A 28 -38.26 -0.02 44.63
C GLU A 28 -38.04 0.51 43.21
N TYR A 29 -38.97 1.31 42.67
CA TYR A 29 -38.77 2.00 41.39
C TYR A 29 -37.58 2.97 41.46
N ALA A 30 -37.47 3.80 42.50
CA ALA A 30 -36.32 4.69 42.65
C ALA A 30 -34.98 3.93 42.64
N GLN A 31 -34.96 2.68 43.15
CA GLN A 31 -33.76 1.85 43.17
C GLN A 31 -33.38 1.23 41.82
N ILE A 32 -34.29 1.09 40.84
CA ILE A 32 -33.95 0.54 39.52
C ILE A 32 -33.25 1.55 38.60
N TYR A 33 -33.41 2.85 38.88
CA TYR A 33 -32.79 3.92 38.08
C TYR A 33 -31.39 4.27 38.53
N THR A 34 -30.58 4.79 37.61
CA THR A 34 -29.23 5.28 37.92
C THR A 34 -29.22 6.61 38.66
N ASP A 35 -30.31 7.38 38.55
CA ASP A 35 -30.45 8.73 39.09
C ASP A 35 -31.93 9.12 39.24
N SER A 36 -32.16 10.23 39.95
CA SER A 36 -33.48 10.82 40.14
C SER A 36 -34.14 11.29 38.83
N ASN A 37 -33.35 11.68 37.84
CA ASN A 37 -33.82 12.14 36.52
C ASN A 37 -34.23 10.98 35.59
N ARG A 38 -34.15 9.74 36.07
CA ARG A 38 -34.51 8.54 35.31
C ARG A 38 -33.72 8.44 34.00
N SER A 39 -32.44 8.86 34.00
CA SER A 39 -31.62 8.92 32.77
C SER A 39 -31.23 7.56 32.21
N ASP A 40 -31.23 6.51 33.04
CA ASP A 40 -31.00 5.12 32.66
C ASP A 40 -31.50 4.15 33.75
N LEU A 41 -31.58 2.87 33.40
CA LEU A 41 -31.75 1.78 34.36
C LEU A 41 -30.38 1.24 34.78
N LYS A 42 -30.24 0.82 36.03
CA LYS A 42 -29.05 0.09 36.49
C LYS A 42 -28.88 -1.21 35.69
N ASP A 43 -27.63 -1.64 35.48
CA ASP A 43 -27.35 -2.84 34.68
C ASP A 43 -27.82 -4.16 35.34
N SER A 44 -28.04 -4.15 36.65
CA SER A 44 -28.61 -5.26 37.41
C SER A 44 -30.13 -5.43 37.23
N VAL A 45 -30.80 -4.47 36.58
CA VAL A 45 -32.25 -4.54 36.35
C VAL A 45 -32.54 -5.56 35.26
N THR A 46 -33.39 -6.54 35.58
CA THR A 46 -33.82 -7.61 34.69
C THR A 46 -35.31 -7.52 34.40
N ASP A 47 -35.76 -8.23 33.37
CA ASP A 47 -37.19 -8.36 33.04
C ASP A 47 -37.98 -8.98 34.20
N GLY A 48 -37.39 -9.95 34.91
CA GLY A 48 -37.96 -10.54 36.11
C GLY A 48 -38.16 -9.53 37.24
N LYS A 49 -37.17 -8.64 37.49
CA LYS A 49 -37.33 -7.58 38.49
C LYS A 49 -38.47 -6.62 38.11
N LEU A 50 -38.56 -6.21 36.84
CA LEU A 50 -39.66 -5.35 36.40
C LEU A 50 -41.01 -6.04 36.44
N THR A 51 -41.08 -7.34 36.14
CA THR A 51 -42.31 -8.13 36.20
C THR A 51 -42.85 -8.23 37.62
N ASN A 52 -41.98 -8.42 38.61
CA ASN A 52 -42.37 -8.40 40.02
C ASN A 52 -42.94 -7.02 40.41
N LEU A 53 -42.27 -5.93 40.01
CA LEU A 53 -42.79 -4.58 40.27
C LEU A 53 -44.13 -4.31 39.59
N SER A 54 -44.35 -4.83 38.38
CA SER A 54 -45.65 -4.76 37.73
C SER A 54 -46.75 -5.46 38.53
N HIS A 55 -46.43 -6.62 39.11
CA HIS A 55 -47.35 -7.35 39.95
C HIS A 55 -47.73 -6.52 41.19
N ASP A 56 -46.74 -5.93 41.86
CA ASP A 56 -46.95 -5.08 43.03
C ASP A 56 -47.78 -3.84 42.69
N VAL A 57 -47.50 -3.16 41.57
CA VAL A 57 -48.29 -2.01 41.08
C VAL A 57 -49.73 -2.41 40.78
N ASN A 58 -49.93 -3.55 40.14
CA ASN A 58 -51.28 -4.02 39.78
C ASN A 58 -52.11 -4.38 41.01
N ALA A 59 -51.46 -4.89 42.08
CA ALA A 59 -52.07 -5.21 43.35
C ALA A 59 -52.45 -3.99 44.20
N LEU A 60 -52.00 -2.78 43.85
CA LEU A 60 -52.45 -1.55 44.51
C LEU A 60 -53.92 -1.26 44.18
N PRO A 61 -54.72 -0.73 45.11
CA PRO A 61 -56.06 -0.25 44.80
C PRO A 61 -56.02 1.02 43.93
N SER A 62 -57.11 1.24 43.20
CA SER A 62 -57.26 2.36 42.26
C SER A 62 -57.06 3.71 42.98
N SER A 63 -56.09 4.48 42.48
CA SER A 63 -55.67 5.76 43.04
C SER A 63 -54.87 6.53 41.99
N HIS A 64 -54.66 7.83 42.22
CA HIS A 64 -53.80 8.63 41.35
C HIS A 64 -52.35 8.13 41.41
N GLU A 65 -51.88 7.74 42.59
CA GLU A 65 -50.56 7.17 42.81
C GLU A 65 -50.37 5.85 42.07
N LYS A 66 -51.42 4.99 41.98
CA LYS A 66 -51.37 3.79 41.14
C LYS A 66 -51.20 4.17 39.66
N MET A 67 -51.91 5.18 39.17
CA MET A 67 -51.79 5.62 37.77
C MET A 67 -50.37 6.12 37.46
N ASP A 68 -49.77 6.89 38.37
CA ASP A 68 -48.38 7.33 38.23
C ASP A 68 -47.39 6.16 38.23
N LEU A 69 -47.60 5.18 39.13
CA LEU A 69 -46.78 3.98 39.18
C LEU A 69 -46.97 3.07 37.95
N GLN A 70 -48.16 3.02 37.35
CA GLN A 70 -48.40 2.31 36.09
C GLN A 70 -47.69 2.98 34.90
N LYS A 71 -47.59 4.31 34.93
CA LYS A 71 -46.78 5.06 33.97
C LYS A 71 -45.30 4.75 34.16
N GLU A 72 -44.78 4.78 35.39
CA GLU A 72 -43.38 4.46 35.69
C GLU A 72 -43.04 2.98 35.34
N ASP A 73 -43.96 2.05 35.59
CA ASP A 73 -43.88 0.65 35.13
C ASP A 73 -43.72 0.55 33.60
N THR A 74 -44.61 1.23 32.86
CA THR A 74 -44.58 1.24 31.40
C THR A 74 -43.28 1.85 30.86
N GLU A 75 -42.85 2.97 31.45
CA GLU A 75 -41.61 3.65 31.09
C GLU A 75 -40.38 2.77 31.34
N SER A 76 -40.28 2.15 32.51
CA SER A 76 -39.15 1.28 32.87
C SER A 76 -39.02 0.08 31.92
N LYS A 77 -40.13 -0.59 31.56
CA LYS A 77 -40.14 -1.67 30.56
C LYS A 77 -39.68 -1.20 29.19
N HIS A 78 -40.16 -0.03 28.77
CA HIS A 78 -39.71 0.58 27.53
C HIS A 78 -38.22 0.95 27.56
N MET A 79 -37.70 1.45 28.67
CA MET A 79 -36.26 1.73 28.86
C MET A 79 -35.43 0.46 28.78
N LEU A 80 -35.83 -0.62 29.47
CA LEU A 80 -35.15 -1.91 29.43
C LEU A 80 -35.12 -2.47 27.99
N SER A 81 -36.28 -2.52 27.34
CA SER A 81 -36.41 -2.96 25.95
C SER A 81 -35.54 -2.15 24.98
N THR A 82 -35.43 -0.83 25.18
CA THR A 82 -34.52 0.03 24.39
C THR A 82 -33.06 -0.32 24.67
N LYS A 83 -32.68 -0.46 25.94
CA LYS A 83 -31.31 -0.76 26.38
C LYS A 83 -30.83 -2.11 25.84
N GLU A 84 -31.67 -3.13 25.88
CA GLU A 84 -31.37 -4.44 25.29
C GLU A 84 -31.25 -4.38 23.77
N SER A 85 -32.18 -3.70 23.10
CA SER A 85 -32.14 -3.54 21.65
C SER A 85 -30.89 -2.78 21.20
N TYR A 86 -30.47 -1.78 21.98
CA TYR A 86 -29.22 -1.05 21.77
C TYR A 86 -28.00 -1.94 22.00
N LYS A 87 -27.92 -2.69 23.12
CA LYS A 87 -26.84 -3.65 23.41
C LYS A 87 -26.68 -4.68 22.28
N LYS A 88 -27.78 -5.12 21.64
CA LYS A 88 -27.75 -6.06 20.51
C LYS A 88 -26.99 -5.55 19.28
N LEU A 89 -26.76 -4.25 19.14
CA LEU A 89 -25.95 -3.66 18.05
C LEU A 89 -24.45 -3.94 18.20
N PHE A 90 -24.00 -4.29 19.41
CA PHE A 90 -22.58 -4.37 19.73
C PHE A 90 -22.10 -5.81 19.92
N THR A 91 -20.84 -6.04 19.56
CA THR A 91 -20.07 -7.23 19.90
C THR A 91 -19.72 -7.22 21.39
N LYS A 92 -19.25 -8.35 21.92
CA LYS A 92 -18.73 -8.43 23.31
C LYS A 92 -17.59 -7.42 23.57
N LYS A 93 -16.83 -7.07 22.52
CA LYS A 93 -15.74 -6.07 22.57
C LYS A 93 -16.22 -4.62 22.39
N GLN A 94 -17.52 -4.35 22.55
CA GLN A 94 -18.13 -3.01 22.41
C GLN A 94 -17.91 -2.34 21.05
N LYS A 95 -17.72 -3.14 19.98
CA LYS A 95 -17.72 -2.65 18.59
C LYS A 95 -19.08 -2.87 17.96
N LEU A 96 -19.53 -1.93 17.12
CA LEU A 96 -20.72 -2.12 16.30
C LEU A 96 -20.51 -3.33 15.40
N LYS A 97 -21.42 -4.31 15.52
CA LYS A 97 -21.36 -5.57 14.78
C LYS A 97 -21.31 -5.32 13.27
N GLU A 98 -20.55 -6.15 12.58
CA GLU A 98 -20.35 -6.04 11.13
C GLU A 98 -21.67 -6.04 10.30
N LYS A 99 -22.67 -6.79 10.76
CA LYS A 99 -23.98 -6.92 10.09
C LYS A 99 -24.97 -5.79 10.43
N VAL A 100 -24.66 -4.90 11.37
CA VAL A 100 -25.55 -3.79 11.70
C VAL A 100 -25.60 -2.81 10.53
N SER A 101 -26.81 -2.44 10.14
CA SER A 101 -27.10 -1.53 9.04
C SER A 101 -27.66 -0.19 9.53
N PRO A 102 -27.55 0.89 8.73
CA PRO A 102 -28.18 2.16 9.06
C PRO A 102 -29.69 2.02 9.27
N LYS A 103 -30.35 1.15 8.49
CA LYS A 103 -31.79 0.86 8.59
C LYS A 103 -32.18 0.29 9.95
N GLN A 104 -31.38 -0.62 10.52
CA GLN A 104 -31.63 -1.16 11.86
C GLN A 104 -31.54 -0.07 12.94
N ILE A 105 -30.56 0.82 12.85
CA ILE A 105 -30.40 1.93 13.80
C ILE A 105 -31.55 2.94 13.64
N SER A 106 -31.96 3.26 12.41
CA SER A 106 -33.13 4.13 12.16
C SER A 106 -34.42 3.54 12.74
N LYS A 107 -34.66 2.24 12.59
CA LYS A 107 -35.82 1.58 13.22
C LYS A 107 -35.81 1.72 14.74
N LEU A 108 -34.64 1.61 15.38
CA LEU A 108 -34.51 1.83 16.82
C LEU A 108 -34.75 3.29 17.22
N LYS A 109 -34.25 4.25 16.44
CA LYS A 109 -34.53 5.68 16.66
C LYS A 109 -36.02 5.99 16.59
N GLU A 110 -36.72 5.46 15.59
CA GLU A 110 -38.16 5.65 15.46
C GLU A 110 -38.93 4.99 16.60
N LYS A 111 -38.54 3.79 17.02
CA LYS A 111 -39.11 3.13 18.20
C LYS A 111 -38.88 3.95 19.47
N LEU A 112 -37.69 4.55 19.63
CA LEU A 112 -37.35 5.40 20.77
C LEU A 112 -38.25 6.64 20.81
N LYS A 113 -38.40 7.35 19.69
CA LYS A 113 -39.22 8.58 19.60
C LYS A 113 -40.71 8.36 19.86
N LYS A 114 -41.25 7.20 19.44
CA LYS A 114 -42.67 6.87 19.64
C LYS A 114 -43.02 6.53 21.08
N ARG A 115 -42.03 6.21 21.92
CA ARG A 115 -42.23 5.85 23.31
C ARG A 115 -42.27 7.11 24.17
N LYS A 116 -43.29 7.22 25.02
CA LYS A 116 -43.30 8.18 26.13
C LYS A 116 -42.28 7.69 27.15
N LEU A 117 -41.18 8.41 27.28
CA LEU A 117 -40.02 8.05 28.10
C LEU A 117 -39.46 9.31 28.76
N PRO A 118 -38.75 9.20 29.89
CA PRO A 118 -38.08 10.33 30.51
C PRO A 118 -37.15 11.06 29.54
N ASN A 119 -37.20 12.39 29.53
CA ASN A 119 -36.43 13.23 28.60
C ASN A 119 -34.92 12.95 28.68
N ALA A 120 -34.38 12.76 29.89
CA ALA A 120 -32.97 12.43 30.10
C ALA A 120 -32.57 11.12 29.38
N PHE A 121 -33.42 10.09 29.44
CA PHE A 121 -33.20 8.83 28.74
C PHE A 121 -33.31 8.98 27.23
N LEU A 122 -34.37 9.65 26.75
CA LEU A 122 -34.59 9.93 25.33
C LEU A 122 -33.38 10.64 24.70
N ASN A 123 -32.91 11.71 25.33
CA ASN A 123 -31.77 12.49 24.84
C ASN A 123 -30.50 11.65 24.81
N LYS A 124 -30.22 10.90 25.88
CA LYS A 124 -29.05 10.02 25.99
C LYS A 124 -29.01 8.97 24.88
N TYR A 125 -30.09 8.23 24.67
CA TYR A 125 -30.12 7.16 23.67
C TYR A 125 -30.28 7.69 22.23
N SER A 126 -30.93 8.85 22.04
CA SER A 126 -30.98 9.52 20.74
C SER A 126 -29.59 9.96 20.28
N ALA A 127 -28.78 10.54 21.18
CA ALA A 127 -27.39 10.92 20.91
C ALA A 127 -26.52 9.70 20.58
N LYS A 128 -26.60 8.64 21.39
CA LYS A 128 -25.90 7.37 21.17
C LYS A 128 -26.24 6.77 19.79
N LEU A 129 -27.52 6.55 19.51
CA LEU A 129 -27.98 6.01 18.23
C LEU A 129 -27.60 6.90 17.04
N SER A 130 -27.50 8.22 17.22
CA SER A 130 -27.06 9.13 16.15
C SER A 130 -25.56 8.99 15.85
N SER A 131 -24.73 8.91 16.88
CA SER A 131 -23.31 8.63 16.74
C SER A 131 -23.07 7.28 16.04
N ASP A 132 -23.80 6.25 16.47
CA ASP A 132 -23.67 4.90 15.90
C ASP A 132 -24.19 4.83 14.46
N PHE A 133 -25.28 5.53 14.14
CA PHE A 133 -25.79 5.65 12.77
C PHE A 133 -24.71 6.20 11.83
N ASN A 134 -24.04 7.28 12.23
CA ASN A 134 -22.97 7.89 11.44
C ASN A 134 -21.78 6.94 11.28
N THR A 135 -21.42 6.21 12.34
CA THR A 135 -20.35 5.21 12.32
C THR A 135 -20.65 4.08 11.31
N VAL A 136 -21.88 3.56 11.30
CA VAL A 136 -22.31 2.51 10.37
C VAL A 136 -22.43 3.04 8.94
N LYS A 137 -22.97 4.25 8.74
CA LYS A 137 -23.04 4.89 7.42
C LYS A 137 -21.64 5.06 6.82
N LYS A 138 -20.69 5.56 7.62
CA LYS A 138 -19.28 5.68 7.22
C LYS A 138 -18.66 4.31 6.93
N ALA A 139 -18.90 3.30 7.78
CA ALA A 139 -18.41 1.95 7.56
C ALA A 139 -18.89 1.37 6.22
N LYS A 140 -20.16 1.59 5.83
CA LYS A 140 -20.70 1.17 4.53
C LYS A 140 -19.97 1.85 3.37
N SER A 141 -19.77 3.17 3.44
CA SER A 141 -19.03 3.91 2.41
C SER A 141 -17.59 3.43 2.27
N LEU A 142 -16.88 3.24 3.38
CA LEU A 142 -15.50 2.73 3.38
C LEU A 142 -15.41 1.30 2.86
N SER A 143 -16.41 0.45 3.17
CA SER A 143 -16.49 -0.91 2.64
C SER A 143 -16.67 -0.93 1.13
N ASN A 144 -17.41 0.01 0.56
CA ASN A 144 -17.54 0.11 -0.90
C ASN A 144 -16.20 0.48 -1.54
N LYS A 145 -15.46 1.43 -0.96
CA LYS A 145 -14.10 1.79 -1.41
C LYS A 145 -13.15 0.59 -1.33
N TYR A 146 -13.19 -0.14 -0.21
CA TYR A 146 -12.41 -1.37 -0.03
C TYR A 146 -12.72 -2.39 -1.12
N ASN A 147 -14.01 -2.68 -1.36
CA ASN A 147 -14.42 -3.65 -2.37
C ASN A 147 -14.00 -3.22 -3.78
N ASN A 148 -14.10 -1.91 -4.09
CA ASN A 148 -13.66 -1.40 -5.39
C ASN A 148 -12.15 -1.65 -5.61
N ILE A 149 -11.31 -1.31 -4.62
CA ILE A 149 -9.86 -1.56 -4.69
C ILE A 149 -9.57 -3.05 -4.91
N MET A 150 -10.25 -3.92 -4.16
CA MET A 150 -10.04 -5.37 -4.28
C MET A 150 -10.51 -5.89 -5.64
N ASN A 151 -11.61 -5.38 -6.19
CA ASN A 151 -12.10 -5.77 -7.50
C ASN A 151 -11.13 -5.34 -8.61
N ILE A 152 -10.64 -4.09 -8.58
CA ILE A 152 -9.62 -3.59 -9.53
C ILE A 152 -8.40 -4.50 -9.50
N TYR A 153 -7.90 -4.83 -8.31
CA TYR A 153 -6.76 -5.73 -8.16
C TYR A 153 -7.03 -7.13 -8.74
N ASN A 154 -8.20 -7.72 -8.45
CA ASN A 154 -8.53 -9.08 -8.87
C ASN A 154 -8.67 -9.23 -10.39
N ILE A 155 -8.99 -8.15 -11.12
CA ILE A 155 -9.05 -8.15 -12.59
C ILE A 155 -7.70 -7.80 -13.23
N GLY A 156 -6.60 -7.80 -12.46
CA GLY A 156 -5.27 -7.44 -12.94
C GLY A 156 -5.06 -5.93 -13.15
N GLY A 157 -5.98 -5.09 -12.67
CA GLY A 157 -5.87 -3.64 -12.77
C GLY A 157 -4.82 -3.06 -11.82
N SER A 158 -4.23 -1.94 -12.21
CA SER A 158 -3.28 -1.21 -11.37
C SER A 158 -3.97 -0.51 -10.20
N VAL A 159 -3.47 -0.74 -8.99
CA VAL A 159 -3.99 -0.11 -7.76
C VAL A 159 -2.99 0.93 -7.26
N ASP A 160 -3.46 2.18 -7.16
CA ASP A 160 -2.66 3.26 -6.58
C ASP A 160 -2.49 3.10 -5.06
N THR A 161 -1.23 3.19 -4.64
CA THR A 161 -0.83 3.04 -3.24
C THR A 161 -1.30 4.20 -2.36
N LYS A 162 -1.39 5.43 -2.89
CA LYS A 162 -1.89 6.59 -2.12
C LYS A 162 -3.36 6.39 -1.77
N THR A 163 -4.15 5.88 -2.70
CA THR A 163 -5.55 5.51 -2.50
C THR A 163 -5.71 4.45 -1.40
N VAL A 164 -4.86 3.42 -1.40
CA VAL A 164 -4.84 2.39 -0.35
C VAL A 164 -4.47 2.99 1.01
N ASP A 165 -3.42 3.83 1.07
CA ASP A 165 -2.95 4.46 2.31
C ASP A 165 -4.00 5.40 2.91
N GLN A 166 -4.71 6.15 2.07
CA GLN A 166 -5.83 7.00 2.51
C GLN A 166 -6.98 6.17 3.08
N LEU A 167 -7.35 5.06 2.42
CA LEU A 167 -8.41 4.19 2.91
C LEU A 167 -8.01 3.49 4.23
N ILE A 168 -6.75 3.09 4.41
CA ILE A 168 -6.24 2.59 5.68
C ILE A 168 -6.45 3.62 6.79
N LYS A 169 -6.07 4.89 6.56
CA LYS A 169 -6.27 5.98 7.54
C LYS A 169 -7.76 6.17 7.87
N ASP A 170 -8.63 6.15 6.86
CA ASP A 170 -10.07 6.35 7.06
C ASP A 170 -10.74 5.18 7.81
N LEU A 171 -10.35 3.94 7.51
CA LEU A 171 -10.82 2.75 8.22
C LEU A 171 -10.35 2.77 9.69
N LYS A 172 -9.10 3.18 9.94
CA LYS A 172 -8.55 3.34 11.30
C LYS A 172 -9.35 4.36 12.12
N LYS A 173 -9.74 5.49 11.52
CA LYS A 173 -10.60 6.50 12.17
C LYS A 173 -11.99 5.96 12.53
N ASN A 174 -12.47 4.90 11.86
CA ASN A 174 -13.77 4.29 12.08
C ASN A 174 -13.71 2.96 12.86
N LYS A 175 -12.66 2.74 13.69
CA LYS A 175 -12.40 1.47 14.42
C LYS A 175 -13.50 1.00 15.39
N LYS A 176 -14.48 1.84 15.70
CA LYS A 176 -15.69 1.48 16.47
C LYS A 176 -16.60 0.52 15.70
N SER A 177 -16.51 0.51 14.36
CA SER A 177 -17.16 -0.50 13.52
C SER A 177 -16.27 -1.74 13.40
N GLU A 178 -16.81 -2.92 13.72
CA GLU A 178 -16.12 -4.19 13.51
C GLU A 178 -15.77 -4.40 12.02
N LYS A 179 -16.65 -3.98 11.10
CA LYS A 179 -16.42 -4.06 9.66
C LYS A 179 -15.18 -3.25 9.25
N SER A 180 -15.13 -1.99 9.65
CA SER A 180 -14.00 -1.11 9.32
C SER A 180 -12.70 -1.59 9.94
N ASP A 181 -12.74 -2.12 11.16
CA ASP A 181 -11.57 -2.65 11.85
C ASP A 181 -11.00 -3.91 11.16
N LYS A 182 -11.87 -4.86 10.77
CA LYS A 182 -11.46 -6.03 10.00
C LYS A 182 -10.88 -5.66 8.64
N GLN A 183 -11.55 -4.75 7.92
CA GLN A 183 -11.08 -4.27 6.61
C GLN A 183 -9.75 -3.51 6.73
N HIS A 184 -9.55 -2.71 7.78
CA HIS A 184 -8.26 -2.07 8.06
C HIS A 184 -7.15 -3.12 8.16
N GLY A 185 -7.35 -4.16 8.97
CA GLY A 185 -6.36 -5.24 9.13
C GLY A 185 -6.03 -5.97 7.82
N LYS A 186 -7.05 -6.25 6.99
CA LYS A 186 -6.87 -6.85 5.66
C LYS A 186 -6.13 -5.91 4.71
N LEU A 187 -6.51 -4.64 4.68
CA LEU A 187 -5.96 -3.66 3.76
C LEU A 187 -4.50 -3.32 4.07
N VAL A 188 -4.10 -3.30 5.35
CA VAL A 188 -2.69 -3.14 5.75
C VAL A 188 -1.84 -4.30 5.22
N LYS A 189 -2.34 -5.54 5.28
CA LYS A 189 -1.62 -6.70 4.72
C LYS A 189 -1.55 -6.61 3.19
N PHE A 190 -2.66 -6.27 2.54
CA PHE A 190 -2.72 -6.05 1.09
C PHE A 190 -1.74 -4.96 0.64
N ARG A 191 -1.66 -3.84 1.35
CA ARG A 191 -0.72 -2.74 1.07
C ARG A 191 0.72 -3.22 1.05
N LYS A 192 1.13 -4.06 2.01
CA LYS A 192 2.49 -4.64 2.03
C LYS A 192 2.74 -5.50 0.80
N LYS A 193 1.77 -6.33 0.41
CA LYS A 193 1.84 -7.16 -0.81
C LYS A 193 2.00 -6.28 -2.05
N LEU A 194 1.20 -5.24 -2.17
CA LEU A 194 1.23 -4.30 -3.29
C LEU A 194 2.58 -3.59 -3.43
N VAL A 195 3.23 -3.18 -2.33
CA VAL A 195 4.60 -2.63 -2.38
C VAL A 195 5.59 -3.66 -2.92
N ALA A 196 5.52 -4.89 -2.44
CA ALA A 196 6.45 -5.93 -2.84
C ALA A 196 6.30 -6.27 -4.33
N GLU A 197 5.07 -6.37 -4.82
CA GLU A 197 4.76 -6.57 -6.24
C GLU A 197 5.28 -5.42 -7.12
N GLN A 198 5.07 -4.16 -6.70
CA GLN A 198 5.59 -3.00 -7.43
C GLN A 198 7.12 -2.97 -7.47
N LYS A 199 7.79 -3.28 -6.36
CA LYS A 199 9.26 -3.39 -6.35
C LYS A 199 9.76 -4.51 -7.25
N ALA A 200 9.09 -5.66 -7.25
CA ALA A 200 9.44 -6.77 -8.12
C ALA A 200 9.26 -6.40 -9.61
N GLN A 201 8.19 -5.68 -9.96
CA GLN A 201 7.98 -5.19 -11.32
C GLN A 201 9.04 -4.18 -11.76
N ILE A 202 9.38 -3.21 -10.90
CA ILE A 202 10.45 -2.23 -11.19
C ILE A 202 11.78 -2.95 -11.41
N ASN A 203 12.12 -3.92 -10.56
CA ASN A 203 13.36 -4.68 -10.70
C ASN A 203 13.38 -5.54 -11.97
N ALA A 204 12.25 -6.16 -12.32
CA ALA A 204 12.13 -6.95 -13.55
C ALA A 204 12.25 -6.06 -14.81
N GLN A 205 11.66 -4.87 -14.77
CA GLN A 205 11.77 -3.91 -15.87
C GLN A 205 13.22 -3.40 -16.02
N ALA A 206 13.88 -3.04 -14.92
CA ALA A 206 15.28 -2.63 -14.94
C ALA A 206 16.21 -3.74 -15.48
N LEU A 207 15.93 -5.00 -15.12
CA LEU A 207 16.69 -6.15 -15.64
C LEU A 207 16.45 -6.34 -17.15
N ALA A 208 15.22 -6.20 -17.62
CA ALA A 208 14.89 -6.29 -19.04
C ALA A 208 15.56 -5.16 -19.86
N GLU A 209 15.55 -3.93 -19.34
CA GLU A 209 16.24 -2.78 -19.94
C GLU A 209 17.76 -3.01 -20.01
N GLN A 210 18.36 -3.54 -18.94
CA GLN A 210 19.78 -3.90 -18.92
C GLN A 210 20.12 -4.99 -19.95
N GLN A 211 19.30 -6.03 -20.06
CA GLN A 211 19.50 -7.10 -21.04
C GLN A 211 19.39 -6.59 -22.48
N ALA A 212 18.42 -5.72 -22.76
CA ALA A 212 18.28 -5.09 -24.07
C ALA A 212 19.49 -4.20 -24.41
N ALA A 213 20.02 -3.44 -23.44
CA ALA A 213 21.21 -2.62 -23.62
C ALA A 213 22.46 -3.47 -23.92
N ASN A 214 22.66 -4.56 -23.17
CA ASN A 214 23.78 -5.48 -23.39
C ASN A 214 23.72 -6.15 -24.78
N GLN A 215 22.52 -6.54 -25.24
CA GLN A 215 22.34 -7.08 -26.58
C GLN A 215 22.66 -6.05 -27.67
N ALA A 216 22.23 -4.80 -27.50
CA ALA A 216 22.54 -3.73 -28.44
C ALA A 216 24.05 -3.43 -28.51
N GLN A 217 24.76 -3.47 -27.38
CA GLN A 217 26.22 -3.35 -27.36
C GLN A 217 26.92 -4.51 -28.06
N ALA A 218 26.50 -5.76 -27.78
CA ALA A 218 27.08 -6.93 -28.42
C ALA A 218 26.91 -6.92 -29.95
N GLU A 219 25.73 -6.52 -30.45
CA GLU A 219 25.51 -6.36 -31.90
C GLU A 219 26.36 -5.23 -32.51
N ALA A 220 26.57 -4.13 -31.79
CA ALA A 220 27.42 -3.04 -32.24
C ALA A 220 28.90 -3.46 -32.31
N GLU A 221 29.38 -4.21 -31.32
CA GLU A 221 30.75 -4.76 -31.30
C GLU A 221 30.97 -5.77 -32.43
N GLN A 222 30.01 -6.68 -32.69
CA GLN A 222 30.11 -7.60 -33.82
C GLN A 222 30.19 -6.86 -35.17
N LYS A 223 29.33 -5.85 -35.38
CA LYS A 223 29.39 -5.04 -36.62
C LYS A 223 30.70 -4.27 -36.76
N ALA A 224 31.30 -3.84 -35.65
CA ALA A 224 32.60 -3.18 -35.67
C ALA A 224 33.73 -4.15 -36.01
N GLN A 225 33.73 -5.35 -35.44
CA GLN A 225 34.67 -6.42 -35.78
C GLN A 225 34.56 -6.84 -37.24
N GLU A 226 33.35 -7.06 -37.74
CA GLU A 226 33.12 -7.47 -39.13
C GLU A 226 33.59 -6.40 -40.14
N LYS A 227 33.45 -5.10 -39.79
CA LYS A 227 34.03 -4.01 -40.58
C LYS A 227 35.56 -3.98 -40.53
N ALA A 228 36.14 -4.24 -39.36
CA ALA A 228 37.59 -4.28 -39.20
C ALA A 228 38.22 -5.45 -39.97
N GLU A 229 37.60 -6.63 -39.93
CA GLU A 229 38.01 -7.79 -40.74
C GLU A 229 37.95 -7.49 -42.23
N LYS A 230 36.83 -6.96 -42.73
CA LYS A 230 36.71 -6.56 -44.16
C LYS A 230 37.73 -5.51 -44.58
N ALA A 231 38.11 -4.60 -43.68
CA ALA A 231 39.15 -3.62 -43.95
C ALA A 231 40.56 -4.26 -43.98
N ALA A 232 40.84 -5.18 -43.06
CA ALA A 232 42.09 -5.93 -43.01
C ALA A 232 42.27 -6.84 -44.23
N GLU A 233 41.21 -7.53 -44.66
CA GLU A 233 41.20 -8.38 -45.85
C GLU A 233 41.52 -7.57 -47.11
N LYS A 234 40.87 -6.40 -47.29
CA LYS A 234 41.19 -5.49 -48.40
C LYS A 234 42.62 -4.95 -48.36
N ALA A 235 43.15 -4.67 -47.17
CA ALA A 235 44.52 -4.20 -47.01
C ALA A 235 45.55 -5.30 -47.37
N ALA A 236 45.29 -6.54 -46.96
CA ALA A 236 46.11 -7.69 -47.30
C ALA A 236 46.10 -7.97 -48.81
N GLU A 237 44.92 -7.90 -49.44
CA GLU A 237 44.77 -8.09 -50.90
C GLU A 237 45.52 -7.00 -51.69
N LYS A 238 45.51 -5.76 -51.21
CA LYS A 238 46.28 -4.65 -51.80
C LYS A 238 47.80 -4.86 -51.64
N ALA A 239 48.26 -5.29 -50.47
CA ALA A 239 49.66 -5.58 -50.22
C ALA A 239 50.17 -6.77 -51.07
N GLN A 240 49.33 -7.77 -51.30
CA GLN A 240 49.67 -8.91 -52.16
C GLN A 240 49.81 -8.49 -53.62
N LYS A 241 48.91 -7.65 -54.13
CA LYS A 241 49.03 -7.06 -55.48
C LYS A 241 50.30 -6.21 -55.64
N GLU A 242 50.61 -5.36 -54.67
CA GLU A 242 51.82 -4.52 -54.70
C GLU A 242 53.10 -5.37 -54.66
N ALA A 243 53.10 -6.51 -53.94
CA ALA A 243 54.21 -7.45 -53.93
C ALA A 243 54.38 -8.20 -55.26
N GLU A 244 53.28 -8.60 -55.91
CA GLU A 244 53.31 -9.21 -57.25
C GLU A 244 53.87 -8.22 -58.29
N GLU A 245 53.45 -6.96 -58.24
CA GLU A 245 53.89 -5.90 -59.15
C GLU A 245 55.39 -5.58 -58.97
N GLN A 246 55.90 -5.59 -57.72
CA GLN A 246 57.34 -5.48 -57.46
C GLN A 246 58.15 -6.69 -57.94
N ALA A 247 57.61 -7.90 -57.81
CA ALA A 247 58.28 -9.11 -58.32
C ALA A 247 58.38 -9.08 -59.86
N GLU A 248 57.35 -8.56 -60.54
CA GLU A 248 57.32 -8.42 -61.99
C GLU A 248 58.32 -7.36 -62.49
N LEU A 249 58.44 -6.23 -61.77
CA LEU A 249 59.47 -5.20 -62.03
C LEU A 249 60.91 -5.71 -61.79
N ALA A 250 61.13 -6.53 -60.76
CA ALA A 250 62.43 -7.16 -60.51
C ALA A 250 62.81 -8.16 -61.62
N ALA A 251 61.85 -8.95 -62.11
CA ALA A 251 62.06 -9.86 -63.24
C ALA A 251 62.38 -9.13 -64.56
N GLN A 252 61.76 -7.96 -64.81
CA GLN A 252 62.11 -7.11 -65.96
C GLN A 252 63.50 -6.47 -65.82
N SER A 253 63.90 -6.09 -64.61
CA SER A 253 65.25 -5.56 -64.34
C SER A 253 66.33 -6.65 -64.53
N GLN A 254 66.04 -7.90 -64.18
CA GLN A 254 66.91 -9.04 -64.48
C GLN A 254 67.09 -9.26 -66.00
N GLN A 255 66.03 -9.11 -66.81
CA GLN A 255 66.12 -9.19 -68.28
C GLN A 255 66.90 -8.02 -68.90
N ALA A 256 66.86 -6.82 -68.30
CA ALA A 256 67.66 -5.67 -68.73
C ALA A 256 69.15 -5.81 -68.37
N ALA A 257 69.46 -6.49 -67.26
CA ALA A 257 70.84 -6.84 -66.88
C ALA A 257 71.43 -7.93 -67.79
N ASP A 258 70.66 -8.96 -68.15
CA ASP A 258 71.09 -9.99 -69.12
C ASP A 258 71.21 -9.47 -70.56
N ALA A 259 70.43 -8.44 -70.95
CA ALA A 259 70.58 -7.77 -72.24
C ALA A 259 71.82 -6.84 -72.32
N SER A 260 72.32 -6.34 -71.18
CA SER A 260 73.53 -5.50 -71.13
C SER A 260 74.84 -6.32 -71.05
N ALA A 261 74.77 -7.62 -70.74
CA ALA A 261 75.94 -8.51 -70.78
C ALA A 261 76.31 -9.00 -72.20
N ASN A 262 75.42 -8.85 -73.19
CA ASN A 262 75.59 -9.39 -74.54
C ASN A 262 76.04 -8.37 -75.62
N ASN A 263 76.35 -7.12 -75.26
CA ASN A 263 76.71 -6.08 -76.24
C ASN A 263 78.03 -5.36 -75.95
N SER A 264 79.00 -6.03 -75.33
CA SER A 264 80.34 -5.46 -75.09
C SER A 264 81.45 -6.50 -75.18
N GLN A 265 81.52 -7.22 -76.30
CA GLN A 265 82.76 -7.84 -76.76
C GLN A 265 82.86 -7.76 -78.28
N GLN A 266 83.34 -6.63 -78.81
CA GLN A 266 84.41 -6.64 -79.81
C GLN A 266 84.84 -5.22 -80.22
N SER A 267 86.16 -5.03 -80.11
CA SER A 267 87.00 -3.99 -80.72
C SER A 267 87.14 -2.65 -79.96
N ALA A 268 88.30 -2.06 -79.74
CA ALA A 268 89.71 -2.47 -79.62
C ALA A 268 90.51 -1.18 -79.31
N ASN A 269 91.56 -1.28 -78.48
CA ASN A 269 92.80 -0.51 -78.43
C ASN A 269 92.85 1.05 -78.45
N GLY A 270 93.69 1.57 -77.53
CA GLY A 270 94.43 2.84 -77.65
C GLY A 270 94.14 3.82 -76.50
N ASP A 271 94.83 3.74 -75.35
CA ASP A 271 96.12 4.37 -75.02
C ASP A 271 96.00 5.81 -74.45
N GLY A 272 96.83 6.10 -73.43
CA GLY A 272 97.12 7.44 -72.87
C GLY A 272 96.24 7.86 -71.68
N SER A 273 96.62 7.63 -70.42
CA SER A 273 97.64 8.32 -69.62
C SER A 273 97.23 9.71 -69.08
N ALA A 274 97.39 9.84 -67.74
CA ALA A 274 97.50 11.07 -66.94
C ALA A 274 96.21 11.93 -66.80
N THR A 275 95.82 12.49 -65.65
CA THR A 275 96.46 12.76 -64.35
C THR A 275 95.41 13.43 -63.44
N SER A 276 95.49 13.18 -62.12
CA SER A 276 95.31 14.15 -61.00
C SER A 276 93.91 14.80 -60.83
N SER A 277 93.36 15.16 -59.67
CA SER A 277 93.76 15.27 -58.25
C SER A 277 92.42 15.58 -57.51
N ASP A 278 92.06 14.94 -56.41
CA ASP A 278 92.55 15.09 -55.03
C ASP A 278 91.76 16.13 -54.19
N SER A 279 91.60 15.79 -52.91
CA SER A 279 91.13 16.57 -51.74
C SER A 279 89.64 16.50 -51.36
N ASN A 280 89.28 15.80 -50.26
CA ASN A 280 89.37 16.21 -48.82
C ASN A 280 88.42 17.38 -48.49
N ASN A 281 87.65 17.44 -47.40
CA ASN A 281 87.75 16.83 -46.06
C ASN A 281 86.44 17.10 -45.27
N ASN A 282 86.12 16.24 -44.28
CA ASN A 282 85.45 16.45 -42.96
C ASN A 282 84.37 17.56 -42.76
N GLN A 283 83.33 17.43 -41.94
CA GLN A 283 83.34 16.97 -40.54
C GLN A 283 81.91 16.88 -39.92
N TYR A 284 81.63 15.78 -39.22
CA TYR A 284 81.07 15.61 -37.85
C TYR A 284 79.87 16.41 -37.26
N GLY A 285 78.98 15.67 -36.55
CA GLY A 285 78.12 16.11 -35.43
C GLY A 285 76.62 15.92 -35.71
N GLY A 286 75.74 15.34 -34.88
CA GLY A 286 75.76 15.05 -33.44
C GLY A 286 74.54 15.68 -32.73
N THR A 287 73.50 14.88 -32.45
CA THR A 287 72.47 14.94 -31.38
C THR A 287 71.77 16.26 -30.96
N GLY A 288 70.42 16.22 -30.86
CA GLY A 288 69.72 16.60 -29.61
C GLY A 288 68.67 17.75 -29.60
N TYR A 289 67.39 17.36 -29.46
CA TYR A 289 66.27 17.91 -28.65
C TYR A 289 65.72 19.36 -28.69
N SER A 290 64.37 19.37 -28.80
CA SER A 290 63.32 20.07 -28.01
C SER A 290 62.82 21.49 -28.31
N GLN A 291 61.47 21.55 -28.33
CA GLN A 291 60.48 22.54 -27.83
C GLN A 291 59.50 23.00 -28.92
N SER A 292 58.21 23.32 -28.71
CA SER A 292 57.13 23.02 -27.75
C SER A 292 56.05 24.08 -28.00
N ASP A 293 54.80 23.71 -28.25
CA ASP A 293 53.57 24.49 -27.95
C ASP A 293 52.38 23.56 -28.26
N ASN A 294 51.55 23.04 -27.34
CA ASN A 294 50.80 23.51 -26.17
C ASN A 294 49.34 23.93 -26.51
N GLY A 295 48.38 23.25 -25.86
CA GLY A 295 46.96 23.63 -25.78
C GLY A 295 45.94 22.47 -25.98
N ASN A 296 45.61 21.70 -24.93
CA ASN A 296 44.31 21.71 -24.18
C ASN A 296 43.12 21.00 -24.90
N TYR A 297 42.33 20.05 -24.38
CA TYR A 297 41.66 19.91 -23.07
C TYR A 297 41.09 18.48 -22.88
N ASN A 298 41.04 18.05 -21.61
CA ASN A 298 40.02 17.24 -20.91
C ASN A 298 39.69 15.78 -21.28
N SER A 299 39.91 14.88 -20.32
CA SER A 299 39.16 13.63 -20.14
C SER A 299 38.73 13.51 -18.67
N GLN A 300 37.41 13.56 -18.46
CA GLN A 300 36.70 12.94 -17.34
C GLN A 300 35.59 12.08 -17.94
N ASN A 301 35.65 10.77 -17.68
CA ASN A 301 34.51 9.93 -17.32
C ASN A 301 35.03 8.65 -16.66
#